data_AF-A0A8C4J405-F1
#
_entry.id   AF-A0A8C4J405-F1
#
_cell.length_a   1.000
_cell.length_b   1.000
_cell.length_c   1.000
_cell.angle_alpha   90.00
_cell.angle_beta   90.00
_cell.angle_gamma   90.00
#
_symmetry.space_group_name_H-M   'P 1'
#
loop_
_entity.id
_entity.type
_entity.pdbx_description
1 polymer ?
#
loop_
_entity_poly.entity_id
_entity_poly.type
_entity_poly.pdbx_seq_one_letter_code
_entity_poly.pdbx_strand_id
1 'polypeptide(L)'
;MMKETIRVYARVKPLGRRQRAGIYSVDDDEKSVSSLEIIVPRDLADGFVNNKRESYKFKFQKIFDQEAKQDVVFDSIAKPVAEWYVVVLVSNEG
;
A
#
# COMPACT_ATOMS: atom_id res chain seq x y z
N MET A 1 11.46 20.08 12.26
CA MET A 1 10.68 18.93 11.76
C MET A 1 11.50 18.22 10.70
N MET A 2 11.84 16.94 10.89
CA MET A 2 12.41 16.13 9.80
C MET A 2 11.33 15.96 8.72
N LYS A 3 11.59 16.43 7.50
CA LYS A 3 10.77 16.08 6.35
C LYS A 3 11.08 14.61 6.03
N GLU A 4 10.08 13.73 6.09
CA GLU A 4 10.25 12.36 5.60
C GLU A 4 10.63 12.40 4.11
N THR A 5 11.85 11.95 3.80
CA THR A 5 12.41 12.02 2.44
C THR A 5 11.81 10.96 1.51
N ILE A 6 11.36 9.82 2.05
CA ILE A 6 10.83 8.70 1.28
C ILE A 6 9.49 8.27 1.89
N ARG A 7 8.44 8.27 1.07
CA ARG A 7 7.11 7.78 1.44
C ARG A 7 6.81 6.49 0.67
N VAL A 8 6.31 5.47 1.37
CA VAL A 8 6.02 4.14 0.84
C VAL A 8 4.53 3.84 0.96
N TYR A 9 3.91 3.56 -0.18
CA TYR A 9 2.48 3.32 -0.28
C TYR A 9 2.22 1.90 -0.81
N ALA A 10 1.09 1.31 -0.44
CA ALA A 10 0.63 0.07 -1.03
C ALA A 10 -0.71 0.29 -1.76
N ARG A 11 -0.89 -0.37 -2.91
CA ARG A 11 -2.17 -0.41 -3.63
C ARG A 11 -2.57 -1.85 -3.89
N VAL A 12 -3.72 -2.25 -3.37
CA VAL A 12 -4.31 -3.55 -3.66
C VAL A 12 -4.93 -3.51 -5.05
N LYS A 13 -4.56 -4.48 -5.88
CA LYS A 13 -5.10 -4.56 -7.23
C LYS A 13 -6.55 -5.05 -7.17
N PRO A 14 -7.51 -4.38 -7.84
CA PRO A 14 -8.88 -4.88 -7.96
C PRO A 14 -8.91 -6.25 -8.60
N LEU A 15 -9.71 -7.17 -8.05
CA LEU A 15 -9.80 -8.53 -8.57
C LEU A 15 -10.46 -8.57 -9.95
N GLY A 16 -9.78 -9.15 -10.93
CA GLY A 16 -10.38 -9.46 -12.23
C GLY A 16 -11.31 -10.67 -12.16
N ARG A 17 -12.20 -10.82 -13.15
CA ARG A 17 -13.23 -11.90 -13.23
C ARG A 17 -12.73 -13.35 -13.02
N ARG A 18 -11.42 -13.61 -13.15
CA ARG A 18 -10.81 -14.95 -13.07
C ARG A 18 -9.85 -15.13 -11.88
N GLN A 19 -9.69 -14.13 -11.02
CA GLN A 19 -8.75 -14.19 -9.91
C GLN A 19 -9.49 -14.53 -8.61
N ARG A 20 -9.01 -15.56 -7.91
CA ARG A 20 -9.42 -15.80 -6.53
C ARG A 20 -8.82 -14.69 -5.66
N ALA A 21 -9.65 -14.10 -4.80
CA ALA A 21 -9.18 -13.17 -3.78
C ALA A 21 -8.15 -13.89 -2.89
N GLY A 22 -6.96 -13.30 -2.74
CA GLY A 22 -6.08 -13.67 -1.64
C GLY A 22 -6.73 -13.25 -0.32
N ILE A 23 -6.39 -13.93 0.79
CA ILE A 23 -6.88 -13.54 2.10
C ILE A 23 -5.97 -12.42 2.60
N TYR A 24 -6.51 -11.20 2.70
CA TYR A 24 -5.82 -10.06 3.27
C TYR A 24 -6.78 -9.22 4.10
N SER A 25 -6.24 -8.39 4.99
CA SER A 25 -6.98 -7.36 5.71
C SER A 25 -6.19 -6.05 5.69
N VAL A 26 -6.92 -4.94 5.61
CA VAL A 26 -6.38 -3.59 5.71
C VAL A 26 -6.93 -2.98 6.98
N ASP A 27 -6.04 -2.43 7.79
CA ASP A 27 -6.36 -1.73 9.03
C ASP A 27 -5.83 -0.30 8.91
N ASP A 28 -6.75 0.64 8.76
CA ASP A 28 -6.47 2.07 8.68
C ASP A 28 -6.53 2.68 10.08
N ASP A 29 -5.35 2.86 10.66
CA ASP A 29 -5.18 3.45 11.97
C ASP A 29 -5.18 4.99 11.81
N GLU A 30 -6.26 5.69 12.18
CA GLU A 30 -6.42 7.15 11.98
C GLU A 30 -5.30 8.01 12.59
N LYS A 31 -4.53 7.44 13.54
CA LYS A 31 -3.44 8.12 14.25
C LYS A 31 -2.04 7.71 13.77
N SER A 32 -1.89 6.74 12.87
CA SER A 32 -0.58 6.19 12.51
C SER A 32 -0.47 5.63 11.07
N VAL A 33 0.51 4.74 10.85
CA VAL A 33 0.84 4.04 9.60
C VAL A 33 -0.16 2.91 9.38
N SER A 34 -0.90 2.91 8.27
CA SER A 34 -1.84 1.85 7.90
C SER A 34 -1.14 0.49 7.83
N SER A 35 -1.85 -0.59 8.16
CA SER A 35 -1.29 -1.94 8.14
C SER A 35 -2.01 -2.90 7.19
N LEU A 36 -1.22 -3.64 6.42
CA LEU A 36 -1.67 -4.66 5.48
C LEU A 36 -1.27 -6.02 6.04
N GLU A 37 -2.24 -6.88 6.32
CA GLU A 37 -2.00 -8.27 6.67
C GLU A 37 -2.33 -9.17 5.48
N ILE A 38 -1.42 -10.08 5.14
CA ILE A 38 -1.61 -11.11 4.12
C ILE A 38 -1.57 -12.46 4.81
N ILE A 39 -2.60 -13.27 4.60
CA ILE A 39 -2.74 -14.62 5.13
C ILE A 39 -2.51 -15.62 4.00
N VAL A 40 -1.48 -16.45 4.14
CA VAL A 40 -1.15 -17.53 3.21
C VAL A 40 -1.81 -18.82 3.70
N PRO A 41 -2.81 -19.38 2.98
CA PRO A 41 -3.47 -20.61 3.38
C PRO A 41 -2.49 -21.80 3.44
N ARG A 42 -2.71 -22.70 4.40
CA ARG A 42 -1.95 -23.95 4.50
C ARG A 42 -2.27 -24.85 3.32
N ASP A 43 -1.24 -25.42 2.73
CA ASP A 43 -1.39 -26.61 1.90
C ASP A 43 -1.45 -27.84 2.82
N LEU A 44 -2.64 -28.42 2.96
CA LEU A 44 -2.90 -29.58 3.82
C LEU A 44 -2.52 -30.91 3.15
N ALA A 45 -2.13 -30.90 1.87
CA ALA A 45 -1.83 -32.13 1.12
C ALA A 45 -0.50 -32.79 1.50
N ASP A 46 0.38 -32.09 2.23
CA ASP A 46 1.78 -32.51 2.39
C ASP A 46 2.01 -33.49 3.55
N GLY A 47 1.05 -33.74 4.44
CA GLY A 47 1.16 -34.76 5.52
C GLY A 47 2.27 -34.56 6.57
N PHE A 48 3.09 -33.50 6.46
CA PHE A 48 4.16 -33.15 7.38
C PHE A 48 3.78 -31.98 8.30
N VAL A 49 4.47 -31.84 9.44
CA VAL A 49 4.36 -30.67 10.33
C VAL A 49 4.81 -29.41 9.55
N ASN A 50 3.86 -28.54 9.22
CA ASN A 50 4.10 -27.32 8.47
C ASN A 50 4.15 -26.09 9.40
N ASN A 51 5.35 -25.72 9.86
CA ASN A 51 5.60 -24.55 10.73
C ASN A 51 5.88 -23.26 9.91
N LYS A 52 5.50 -23.21 8.64
CA LYS A 52 5.70 -21.99 7.82
C LYS A 52 4.85 -20.85 8.38
N ARG A 53 5.38 -19.63 8.29
CA ARG A 53 4.65 -18.42 8.67
C ARG A 53 3.50 -18.20 7.69
N GLU A 54 2.31 -17.96 8.22
CA GLU A 54 1.09 -17.81 7.43
C GLU A 54 0.60 -16.36 7.40
N SER A 55 0.73 -15.63 8.51
CA SER A 55 0.37 -14.22 8.60
C SER A 55 1.59 -13.31 8.45
N TYR A 56 1.50 -12.39 7.50
CA TYR A 56 2.51 -11.37 7.22
C TYR A 56 1.87 -9.99 7.34
N LYS A 57 2.33 -9.19 8.32
CA LYS A 57 1.85 -7.83 8.57
C LYS A 57 2.89 -6.81 8.12
N PHE A 58 2.49 -5.87 7.28
CA PHE A 58 3.31 -4.79 6.72
C PHE A 58 2.72 -3.44 7.09
N LYS A 59 3.56 -2.41 7.21
CA LYS A 59 3.14 -1.03 7.51
C LYS A 59 3.47 -0.11 6.35
N PHE A 60 2.54 0.74 5.97
CA PHE A 60 2.67 1.72 4.88
C PHE A 60 2.09 3.06 5.32
N GLN A 61 2.61 4.17 4.77
CA GLN A 61 2.06 5.50 5.08
C GLN A 61 0.57 5.59 4.75
N LYS A 62 0.14 4.88 3.70
CA LYS A 62 -1.28 4.67 3.35
C LYS A 62 -1.42 3.44 2.47
N ILE A 63 -2.54 2.74 2.63
CA ILE A 63 -2.93 1.61 1.78
C ILE A 63 -4.15 2.02 0.96
N PHE A 64 -4.11 1.80 -0.34
CA PHE A 64 -5.23 2.01 -1.25
C PHE A 64 -5.87 0.65 -1.53
N ASP A 65 -7.05 0.40 -0.98
CA ASP A 65 -7.78 -0.86 -1.20
C ASP A 65 -8.36 -0.93 -2.62
N GLN A 66 -9.02 -2.05 -2.96
CA GLN A 66 -9.51 -2.35 -4.31
C GLN A 66 -10.48 -1.29 -4.86
N GLU A 67 -11.21 -0.59 -4.01
CA GLU A 67 -12.16 0.46 -4.37
C GLU A 67 -11.46 1.78 -4.74
N ALA A 68 -10.16 1.90 -4.49
CA ALA A 68 -9.41 3.12 -4.73
C ALA A 68 -9.29 3.44 -6.23
N LYS A 69 -9.92 4.55 -6.61
CA LYS A 69 -9.86 5.11 -7.97
C LYS A 69 -8.49 5.69 -8.28
N GLN A 70 -8.17 5.76 -9.57
CA GLN A 70 -6.90 6.29 -10.05
C GLN A 70 -6.66 7.74 -9.61
N ASP A 71 -7.70 8.58 -9.64
CA ASP A 71 -7.61 9.99 -9.27
C ASP A 71 -7.20 10.15 -7.81
N VAL A 72 -7.76 9.34 -6.91
CA VAL A 72 -7.44 9.34 -5.47
C VAL A 72 -5.97 8.96 -5.22
N VAL A 73 -5.46 7.98 -5.97
CA VAL A 73 -4.05 7.57 -5.89
C VAL A 73 -3.14 8.68 -6.43
N PHE A 74 -3.50 9.29 -7.56
CA PHE A 74 -2.75 10.38 -8.16
C PHE A 74 -2.66 11.60 -7.24
N ASP A 75 -3.79 12.06 -6.71
CA ASP A 75 -3.87 13.21 -5.81
C ASP A 75 -3.09 12.99 -4.52
N SER A 76 -3.07 11.76 -4.00
CA SER A 76 -2.38 11.43 -2.75
C SER A 76 -0.86 11.29 -2.91
N ILE A 77 -0.38 10.79 -4.06
CA ILE A 77 1.03 10.41 -4.26
C ILE A 77 1.74 11.32 -5.26
N ALA A 78 1.23 11.42 -6.48
CA ALA A 78 1.94 12.04 -7.60
C ALA A 78 1.82 13.56 -7.59
N LYS A 79 0.63 14.09 -7.29
CA LYS A 79 0.35 15.53 -7.23
C LYS A 79 1.29 16.31 -6.31
N PRO A 80 1.49 15.94 -5.02
CA PRO A 80 2.39 16.68 -4.13
C PRO A 80 3.87 16.63 -4.58
N VAL A 81 4.27 15.56 -5.27
CA VAL A 81 5.62 15.46 -5.86
C VAL A 81 5.74 16.40 -7.06
N ALA A 82 4.78 16.37 -7.98
CA ALA A 82 4.77 17.23 -9.16
C ALA A 82 4.73 18.72 -8.80
N GLU A 83 3.86 19.11 -7.87
CA GLU A 83 3.77 20.49 -7.38
C GLU A 83 5.08 20.94 -6.73
N TRP A 84 5.75 20.07 -5.98
CA TRP A 84 7.08 20.38 -5.42
C TRP A 84 8.10 20.72 -6.52
N TYR A 85 8.16 19.93 -7.60
CA TYR A 85 9.06 20.22 -8.72
C TYR A 85 8.69 21.51 -9.46
N VAL A 86 7.39 21.78 -9.68
CA VAL A 86 6.94 23.01 -10.34
C VAL A 86 7.34 24.24 -9.52
N VAL A 87 7.13 24.23 -8.21
CA VAL A 87 7.52 25.35 -7.32
C VAL A 87 9.04 25.58 -7.35
N VAL A 88 9.84 24.51 -7.39
CA VAL A 88 11.31 24.63 -7.47
C VAL A 88 11.76 25.27 -8.78
N LEU A 89 11.11 24.94 -9.90
CA LEU A 89 11.47 25.54 -11.20
C LEU A 89 11.10 27.02 -11.27
N VAL A 90 9.89 27.39 -10.83
CA VAL A 90 9.45 28.80 -10.80
C VAL A 90 10.31 29.65 -9.87
N SER A 91 10.80 29.08 -8.76
CA SER A 91 11.67 29.78 -7.81
C SER A 91 13.11 29.97 -8.32
N ASN A 92 13.52 29.25 -9.37
CA ASN A 92 14.87 29.29 -9.92
C ASN A 92 14.97 30.14 -11.21
N GLU A 93 13.83 30.66 -11.68
CA GLU A 93 13.73 31.56 -12.84
C GLU A 93 13.57 33.05 -12.47
N GLY A 94 13.71 33.40 -11.18
CA GLY A 94 13.73 34.79 -10.67
C GLY A 94 14.97 35.08 -9.84
#